data_AF-C5DHG5-F1
#
_entry.id   AF-C5DHG5-F1
#
_cell.length_a   1.000
_cell.length_b   1.000
_cell.length_c   1.000
_cell.angle_alpha   90.00
_cell.angle_beta   90.00
_cell.angle_gamma   90.00
#
_symmetry.space_group_name_H-M   'P 1'
#
loop_
_entity.id
_entity.type
_entity.pdbx_description
1 polymer ?
#
loop_
_entity_poly.entity_id
_entity_poly.type
_entity_poly.pdbx_seq_one_letter_code
_entity_poly.pdbx_strand_id
1 'polypeptide(L)'
;MSILDTLRTHFVGSGLQLRADNVPAALSLVLQLVLLVQYVAAYNVWSFKTWIVEQSVDSRPSKWAIGTVSKTLIWIPLVGERLTENLEHVVCSIKLRVLPPMKRVEERLELCYQVALADLTFRHGNVRLLVTGDTEGFPTAVTNKRSSLVIANHRSVMDYSLINYLAQGEERVAARQNFWRLFESKETDTMLGLKFVTWGRVCNMPSLRLLSSILAGDENCAVDAARLQEFLEDRGNQILAVFPEVNVLTPELRLVQRKLAKDNYLPMLNNVLYPRFKNFKAAIRCLSHVRGVGIARRGRRLRNAVTKADSMVCKIRHPGSRISDTQIAQVSMFLGRVEDDEALAKNKKKLKPTQRALLSVDPFVWDLTIVYYRAKISKGKDHAHLHEQEQKRLEDGAHYQLEQVTPSFLQMASSSFQDSPLLIRIHTCKHPMSKLLALSDRKLEKWLERRWMQKDEMIDSIQKNVKIS
;
A
#
# COMPACT_ATOMS: atom_id res chain seq x y z
N MET A 1 -8.11 16.33 -15.71
CA MET A 1 -8.15 15.22 -16.68
C MET A 1 -9.50 14.56 -16.61
N SER A 2 -10.09 14.17 -17.75
CA SER A 2 -11.34 13.40 -17.72
C SER A 2 -11.03 11.96 -17.28
N ILE A 3 -11.97 11.30 -16.58
CA ILE A 3 -11.82 9.90 -16.15
C ILE A 3 -11.57 8.97 -17.35
N LEU A 4 -12.15 9.31 -18.51
CA LEU A 4 -11.99 8.57 -19.76
C LEU A 4 -10.54 8.63 -20.26
N ASP A 5 -9.87 9.78 -20.15
CA ASP A 5 -8.46 9.89 -20.54
C ASP A 5 -7.58 9.01 -19.65
N THR A 6 -7.82 9.02 -18.33
CA THR A 6 -7.11 8.18 -17.36
C THR A 6 -7.32 6.68 -17.62
N LEU A 7 -8.55 6.28 -17.94
CA LEU A 7 -8.85 4.88 -18.31
C LEU A 7 -8.17 4.52 -19.64
N ARG A 8 -8.23 5.40 -20.63
CA ARG A 8 -7.60 5.17 -21.92
C ARG A 8 -6.08 5.05 -21.79
N THR A 9 -5.42 5.88 -21.00
CA THR A 9 -3.96 5.85 -20.84
C THR A 9 -3.50 4.64 -20.03
N HIS A 10 -4.14 4.35 -18.88
CA HIS A 10 -3.64 3.33 -17.96
C HIS A 10 -4.23 1.94 -18.19
N PHE A 11 -5.44 1.80 -18.74
CA PHE A 11 -6.01 0.50 -19.07
C PHE A 11 -5.74 0.08 -20.51
N VAL A 12 -6.03 0.95 -21.48
CA VAL A 12 -5.93 0.57 -22.90
C VAL A 12 -4.51 0.80 -23.43
N GLY A 13 -3.93 1.97 -23.17
CA GLY A 13 -2.63 2.39 -23.70
C GLY A 13 -2.72 2.95 -25.12
N SER A 14 -1.68 3.67 -25.54
CA SER A 14 -1.53 4.15 -26.92
C SER A 14 -1.03 3.02 -27.82
N GLY A 15 -1.87 2.56 -28.75
CA GLY A 15 -1.44 1.65 -29.82
C GLY A 15 -1.54 0.16 -29.51
N LEU A 16 -2.68 -0.31 -28.99
CA LEU A 16 -3.00 -1.74 -28.99
C LEU A 16 -3.24 -2.20 -30.44
N GLN A 17 -2.17 -2.55 -31.15
CA GLN A 17 -2.26 -3.19 -32.46
C GLN A 17 -2.39 -4.70 -32.24
N LEU A 18 -3.63 -5.16 -32.03
CA LEU A 18 -3.94 -6.58 -32.15
C LEU A 18 -3.81 -6.94 -33.62
N ARG A 19 -2.77 -7.69 -34.00
CA ARG A 19 -2.70 -8.29 -35.34
C ARG A 19 -3.94 -9.17 -35.52
N ALA A 20 -4.61 -9.00 -36.66
CA ALA A 20 -5.82 -9.77 -37.01
C ALA A 20 -5.57 -11.29 -37.08
N ASP A 21 -4.31 -11.71 -37.20
CA ASP A 21 -3.93 -13.09 -37.44
C ASP A 21 -4.05 -14.01 -36.20
N ASN A 22 -4.27 -13.44 -35.00
CA ASN A 22 -4.31 -14.18 -33.73
C ASN A 22 -5.69 -14.18 -33.05
N VAL A 23 -6.77 -14.41 -33.83
CA VAL A 23 -8.16 -14.44 -33.33
C VAL A 23 -8.36 -15.36 -32.10
N PRO A 24 -7.83 -16.60 -32.05
CA PRO A 24 -8.00 -17.47 -30.89
C PRO A 24 -7.41 -16.89 -29.61
N ALA A 25 -6.28 -16.20 -29.73
CA ALA A 25 -5.58 -15.63 -28.60
C ALA A 25 -6.23 -14.32 -28.11
N ALA A 26 -6.76 -13.51 -29.04
CA ALA A 26 -7.61 -12.38 -28.70
C ALA A 26 -8.90 -12.82 -27.98
N LEU A 27 -9.53 -13.90 -28.43
CA LEU A 27 -10.70 -14.48 -27.76
C LEU A 27 -10.35 -15.00 -26.35
N SER A 28 -9.20 -15.67 -26.20
CA SER A 28 -8.70 -16.11 -24.89
C SER A 28 -8.47 -14.93 -23.94
N LEU A 29 -7.87 -13.84 -24.43
CA LEU A 29 -7.67 -12.62 -23.66
C LEU A 29 -9.02 -12.03 -23.23
N VAL A 30 -10.00 -11.91 -24.13
CA VAL A 30 -11.35 -11.43 -23.80
C VAL A 30 -12.01 -12.30 -22.74
N LEU A 31 -11.92 -13.63 -22.84
CA LEU A 31 -12.48 -14.55 -21.85
C LEU A 31 -11.82 -14.37 -20.47
N GLN A 32 -10.49 -14.21 -20.44
CA GLN A 32 -9.75 -13.93 -19.20
C GLN A 32 -10.12 -12.57 -18.58
N LEU A 33 -10.35 -11.55 -19.41
CA LEU A 33 -10.84 -10.25 -18.95
C LEU A 33 -12.24 -10.35 -18.36
N VAL A 34 -13.15 -11.10 -19.00
CA VAL A 34 -14.50 -11.35 -18.47
C VAL A 34 -14.42 -12.05 -17.11
N LEU A 35 -13.52 -13.04 -16.95
CA LEU A 35 -13.29 -13.70 -15.66
C LEU A 35 -12.80 -12.72 -14.59
N LEU A 36 -11.88 -11.80 -14.91
CA LEU A 36 -11.43 -10.77 -13.96
C LEU A 36 -12.57 -9.84 -13.54
N VAL A 37 -13.42 -9.42 -14.49
CA VAL A 37 -14.60 -8.59 -14.19
C VAL A 37 -15.58 -9.35 -13.30
N GLN A 38 -15.79 -10.65 -13.54
CA GLN A 38 -16.63 -11.49 -12.68
C GLN A 38 -16.08 -11.58 -11.25
N TYR A 39 -14.77 -11.74 -11.06
CA TYR A 39 -14.16 -11.70 -9.73
C TYR A 39 -14.39 -10.36 -9.03
N VAL A 40 -14.25 -9.24 -9.77
CA VAL A 40 -14.53 -7.90 -9.23
C VAL A 40 -16.00 -7.74 -8.84
N ALA A 41 -16.93 -8.19 -9.67
CA ALA A 41 -18.35 -8.14 -9.36
C ALA A 41 -18.69 -9.01 -8.12
N ALA A 42 -18.20 -10.25 -8.08
CA ALA A 42 -18.40 -11.17 -6.96
C ALA A 42 -17.85 -10.60 -5.65
N TYR A 43 -16.65 -10.03 -5.68
CA TYR A 43 -16.04 -9.38 -4.52
C TYR A 43 -16.88 -8.19 -4.03
N ASN A 44 -17.29 -7.28 -4.92
CA ASN A 44 -18.06 -6.10 -4.49
C ASN A 44 -19.43 -6.50 -3.92
N VAL A 45 -20.12 -7.49 -4.51
CA VAL A 45 -21.37 -8.04 -3.96
C VAL A 45 -21.15 -8.66 -2.59
N TRP A 46 -20.10 -9.47 -2.43
CA TRP A 46 -19.78 -10.12 -1.15
C TRP A 46 -19.34 -9.13 -0.07
N SER A 47 -18.48 -8.16 -0.42
CA SER A 47 -18.01 -7.11 0.48
C SER A 47 -19.18 -6.20 0.92
N PHE A 48 -20.14 -5.94 0.03
CA PHE A 48 -21.37 -5.23 0.39
C PHE A 48 -22.22 -6.01 1.39
N LYS A 49 -22.43 -7.31 1.17
CA LYS A 49 -23.13 -8.18 2.13
C LYS A 49 -22.42 -8.24 3.49
N THR A 50 -21.10 -8.42 3.48
CA THR A 50 -20.26 -8.45 4.69
C THR A 50 -20.38 -7.13 5.45
N TRP A 51 -20.34 -6.01 4.75
CA TRP A 51 -20.52 -4.69 5.34
C TRP A 51 -21.90 -4.49 5.95
N ILE A 52 -22.98 -4.97 5.33
CA ILE A 52 -24.33 -4.90 5.94
C ILE A 52 -24.36 -5.65 7.27
N VAL A 53 -23.79 -6.87 7.30
CA VAL A 53 -23.71 -7.68 8.53
C VAL A 53 -22.81 -7.02 9.58
N GLU A 54 -21.72 -6.39 9.17
CA GLU A 54 -20.86 -5.64 10.09
C GLU A 54 -21.58 -4.42 10.66
N GLN A 55 -22.29 -3.65 9.82
CA GLN A 55 -23.04 -2.47 10.25
C GLN A 55 -24.21 -2.84 11.16
N SER A 56 -24.89 -3.96 10.92
CA SER A 56 -26.01 -4.40 11.78
C SER A 56 -25.57 -4.70 13.21
N VAL A 57 -24.27 -4.94 13.43
CA VAL A 57 -23.75 -5.29 14.75
C VAL A 57 -22.86 -4.20 15.36
N ASP A 58 -22.04 -3.52 14.56
CA ASP A 58 -21.01 -2.62 15.07
C ASP A 58 -21.29 -1.13 14.90
N SER A 59 -22.31 -0.76 14.12
CA SER A 59 -22.64 0.66 13.95
C SER A 59 -23.17 1.28 15.25
N ARG A 60 -22.96 2.59 15.41
CA ARG A 60 -23.52 3.37 16.53
C ARG A 60 -25.05 3.26 16.63
N PRO A 61 -25.83 3.45 15.53
CA PRO A 61 -27.28 3.29 15.61
C PRO A 61 -27.68 1.85 15.92
N SER A 62 -26.96 0.84 15.43
CA SER A 62 -27.23 -0.56 15.76
C SER A 62 -27.02 -0.84 17.24
N LYS A 63 -25.89 -0.38 17.82
CA LYS A 63 -25.62 -0.52 19.26
C LYS A 63 -26.65 0.20 20.11
N TRP A 64 -27.10 1.38 19.67
CA TRP A 64 -28.20 2.10 20.32
C TRP A 64 -29.51 1.31 20.22
N ALA A 65 -29.88 0.82 19.03
CA ALA A 65 -31.09 0.04 18.82
C ALA A 65 -31.08 -1.26 19.63
N ILE A 66 -29.99 -2.03 19.60
CA ILE A 66 -29.79 -3.23 20.41
C ILE A 66 -29.92 -2.88 21.90
N GLY A 67 -29.31 -1.77 22.34
CA GLY A 67 -29.41 -1.32 23.73
C GLY A 67 -30.82 -0.90 24.13
N THR A 68 -31.56 -0.22 23.26
CA THR A 68 -32.96 0.17 23.49
C THR A 68 -33.86 -1.06 23.54
N VAL A 69 -33.71 -1.98 22.58
CA VAL A 69 -34.46 -3.25 22.53
C VAL A 69 -34.18 -4.09 23.78
N SER A 70 -32.92 -4.23 24.16
CA SER A 70 -32.52 -4.94 25.39
C SER A 70 -33.16 -4.32 26.62
N LYS A 71 -33.13 -2.98 26.74
CA LYS A 71 -33.79 -2.27 27.84
C LYS A 71 -35.29 -2.52 27.84
N THR A 72 -35.97 -2.44 26.70
CA THR A 72 -37.42 -2.68 26.61
C THR A 72 -37.79 -4.13 26.90
N LEU A 73 -36.96 -5.09 26.52
CA LEU A 73 -37.20 -6.51 26.78
C LEU A 73 -37.17 -6.81 28.28
N ILE A 74 -36.29 -6.17 29.06
CA ILE A 74 -36.21 -6.33 30.52
C ILE A 74 -37.53 -5.96 31.24
N TRP A 75 -38.35 -5.07 30.65
CA TRP A 75 -39.66 -4.71 31.24
C TRP A 75 -40.72 -5.80 31.08
N ILE A 76 -40.49 -6.84 30.29
CA ILE A 76 -41.41 -7.97 30.14
C ILE A 76 -41.13 -8.96 31.29
N PRO A 77 -42.01 -9.08 32.29
CA PRO A 77 -41.80 -10.00 33.41
C PRO A 77 -41.66 -11.45 32.91
N LEU A 78 -40.82 -12.25 33.58
CA LEU A 78 -40.51 -13.67 33.33
C LEU A 78 -39.72 -14.03 32.06
N VAL A 79 -39.90 -13.30 30.95
CA VAL A 79 -39.30 -13.68 29.63
C VAL A 79 -38.23 -12.68 29.17
N GLY A 80 -38.26 -11.45 29.68
CA GLY A 80 -37.40 -10.34 29.26
C GLY A 80 -35.89 -10.58 29.38
N GLU A 81 -35.46 -11.16 30.50
CA GLU A 81 -34.04 -11.46 30.74
C GLU A 81 -33.52 -12.51 29.74
N ARG A 82 -34.27 -13.61 29.53
CA ARG A 82 -33.90 -14.65 28.57
C ARG A 82 -33.83 -14.14 27.13
N LEU A 83 -34.74 -13.25 26.72
CA LEU A 83 -34.70 -12.65 25.38
C LEU A 83 -33.51 -11.72 25.21
N THR A 84 -33.15 -10.97 26.25
CA THR A 84 -31.98 -10.09 26.24
C THR A 84 -30.68 -10.89 26.14
N GLU A 85 -30.53 -11.94 26.96
CA GLU A 85 -29.40 -12.87 26.87
C GLU A 85 -29.31 -13.51 25.48
N ASN A 86 -30.44 -13.97 24.92
CA ASN A 86 -30.49 -14.52 23.56
C ASN A 86 -30.08 -13.49 22.50
N LEU A 87 -30.50 -12.24 22.61
CA LEU A 87 -30.11 -11.17 21.69
C LEU A 87 -28.60 -10.90 21.76
N GLU A 88 -28.03 -10.80 22.96
CA GLU A 88 -26.59 -10.64 23.15
C GLU A 88 -25.82 -11.86 22.61
N HIS A 89 -26.33 -13.07 22.84
CA HIS A 89 -25.76 -14.30 22.29
C HIS A 89 -25.81 -14.33 20.76
N VAL A 90 -26.90 -13.87 20.13
CA VAL A 90 -27.01 -13.76 18.67
C VAL A 90 -26.00 -12.73 18.15
N VAL A 91 -25.92 -11.55 18.77
CA VAL A 91 -24.94 -10.51 18.40
C VAL A 91 -23.50 -11.03 18.53
N CYS A 92 -23.16 -11.67 19.64
CA CYS A 92 -21.85 -12.31 19.84
C CYS A 92 -21.61 -13.44 18.84
N SER A 93 -22.62 -14.25 18.54
CA SER A 93 -22.53 -15.33 17.53
C SER A 93 -22.28 -14.77 16.14
N ILE A 94 -22.93 -13.67 15.76
CA ILE A 94 -22.67 -13.01 14.48
C ILE A 94 -21.21 -12.51 14.44
N LYS A 95 -20.74 -11.84 15.49
CA LYS A 95 -19.35 -11.35 15.55
C LYS A 95 -18.30 -12.44 15.50
N LEU A 96 -18.52 -13.54 16.22
CA LEU A 96 -17.49 -14.56 16.44
C LEU A 96 -17.58 -15.73 15.44
N ARG A 97 -18.78 -16.04 14.93
CA ARG A 97 -19.00 -17.19 14.03
C ARG A 97 -19.33 -16.80 12.60
N VAL A 98 -20.06 -15.70 12.37
CA VAL A 98 -20.53 -15.34 11.01
C VAL A 98 -19.59 -14.36 10.32
N LEU A 99 -19.18 -13.30 11.01
CA LEU A 99 -18.35 -12.26 10.41
C LEU A 99 -16.95 -12.77 10.01
N PRO A 100 -16.23 -13.59 10.80
CA PRO A 100 -14.90 -14.08 10.43
C PRO A 100 -14.88 -14.91 9.14
N PRO A 101 -15.75 -15.92 8.91
CA PRO A 101 -15.74 -16.64 7.64
C PRO A 101 -16.15 -15.76 6.45
N MET A 102 -17.08 -14.80 6.62
CA MET A 102 -17.40 -13.84 5.54
C MET A 102 -16.17 -13.02 5.14
N LYS A 103 -15.41 -12.54 6.14
CA LYS A 103 -14.15 -11.82 5.98
C LYS A 103 -13.05 -12.67 5.32
N ARG A 104 -13.00 -13.99 5.59
CA ARG A 104 -12.08 -14.93 4.90
C ARG A 104 -12.46 -15.15 3.45
N VAL A 105 -13.75 -15.26 3.13
CA VAL A 105 -14.21 -15.39 1.73
C VAL A 105 -13.82 -14.13 0.94
N GLU A 106 -13.95 -12.95 1.53
CA GLU A 106 -13.49 -11.69 0.92
C GLU A 106 -11.99 -11.72 0.59
N GLU A 107 -11.14 -12.11 1.54
CA GLU A 107 -9.69 -12.23 1.34
C GLU A 107 -9.33 -13.25 0.26
N ARG A 108 -10.04 -14.37 0.22
CA ARG A 108 -9.76 -15.41 -0.77
C ARG A 108 -10.22 -15.00 -2.18
N LEU A 109 -11.33 -14.26 -2.31
CA LEU A 109 -11.75 -13.68 -3.59
C LEU A 109 -10.72 -12.65 -4.10
N GLU A 110 -10.22 -11.82 -3.21
CA GLU A 110 -9.14 -10.87 -3.49
C GLU A 110 -7.85 -11.58 -3.93
N LEU A 111 -7.46 -12.66 -3.25
CA LEU A 111 -6.33 -13.50 -3.66
C LEU A 111 -6.55 -14.13 -5.04
N CYS A 112 -7.74 -14.69 -5.30
CA CYS A 112 -8.07 -15.28 -6.60
C CYS A 112 -7.96 -14.25 -7.73
N TYR A 113 -8.50 -13.04 -7.50
CA TYR A 113 -8.37 -11.92 -8.42
C TYR A 113 -6.89 -11.57 -8.67
N GLN A 114 -6.09 -11.44 -7.61
CA GLN A 114 -4.68 -11.07 -7.75
C GLN A 114 -3.84 -12.15 -8.45
N VAL A 115 -4.09 -13.43 -8.18
CA VAL A 115 -3.43 -14.52 -8.88
C VAL A 115 -3.84 -14.54 -10.35
N ALA A 116 -5.14 -14.40 -10.65
CA ALA A 116 -5.62 -14.34 -12.04
C ALA A 116 -5.06 -13.13 -12.80
N LEU A 117 -4.94 -11.98 -12.14
CA LEU A 117 -4.38 -10.76 -12.71
C LEU A 117 -2.88 -10.91 -12.98
N ALA A 118 -2.14 -11.50 -12.04
CA ALA A 118 -0.72 -11.78 -12.19
C ALA A 118 -0.44 -12.86 -13.26
N ASP A 119 -1.29 -13.88 -13.33
CA ASP A 119 -1.26 -14.92 -14.37
C ASP A 119 -1.37 -14.29 -15.77
N LEU A 120 -2.39 -13.46 -15.95
CA LEU A 120 -2.66 -12.76 -17.21
C LEU A 120 -1.52 -11.84 -17.65
N THR A 121 -0.86 -11.17 -16.71
CA THR A 121 0.05 -10.05 -17.01
C THR A 121 1.54 -10.41 -16.98
N PHE A 122 1.96 -11.37 -16.14
CA PHE A 122 3.37 -11.70 -15.94
C PHE A 122 3.72 -13.15 -16.29
N ARG A 123 2.79 -14.12 -16.16
CA ARG A 123 3.15 -15.55 -16.21
C ARG A 123 3.26 -16.15 -17.62
N HIS A 124 2.68 -15.53 -18.65
CA HIS A 124 2.70 -16.08 -20.01
C HIS A 124 3.98 -15.81 -20.83
N GLY A 125 5.12 -15.54 -20.17
CA GLY A 125 6.44 -15.43 -20.84
C GLY A 125 6.71 -14.13 -21.59
N ASN A 126 5.79 -13.17 -21.51
CA ASN A 126 5.79 -11.96 -22.33
C ASN A 126 6.52 -10.77 -21.70
N VAL A 127 6.88 -10.91 -20.43
CA VAL A 127 7.51 -9.88 -19.62
C VAL A 127 8.76 -10.47 -18.98
N ARG A 128 9.92 -9.87 -19.25
CA ARG A 128 11.17 -10.28 -18.63
C ARG A 128 11.41 -9.45 -17.38
N LEU A 129 11.43 -10.12 -16.23
CA LEU A 129 11.72 -9.50 -14.94
C LEU A 129 13.22 -9.58 -14.65
N LEU A 130 13.84 -8.42 -14.45
CA LEU A 130 15.23 -8.28 -14.03
C LEU A 130 15.25 -7.74 -12.61
N VAL A 131 15.36 -8.64 -11.63
CA VAL A 131 15.45 -8.26 -10.21
C VAL A 131 16.93 -8.09 -9.84
N THR A 132 17.27 -6.95 -9.25
CA THR A 132 18.64 -6.58 -8.84
C THR A 132 18.65 -6.08 -7.39
N GLY A 133 19.82 -6.06 -6.75
CA GLY A 133 19.99 -5.59 -5.37
C GLY A 133 19.79 -6.70 -4.34
N ASP A 134 19.16 -6.38 -3.21
CA ASP A 134 18.95 -7.28 -2.07
C ASP A 134 17.78 -8.25 -2.31
N THR A 135 17.99 -9.27 -3.13
CA THR A 135 16.94 -10.23 -3.55
C THR A 135 16.58 -11.27 -2.50
N GLU A 136 17.50 -11.62 -1.60
CA GLU A 136 17.28 -12.68 -0.62
C GLU A 136 16.21 -12.32 0.41
N GLY A 137 15.21 -13.16 0.62
CA GLY A 137 14.26 -13.03 1.72
C GLY A 137 13.19 -11.95 1.56
N PHE A 138 12.87 -11.52 0.32
CA PHE A 138 11.70 -10.68 0.09
C PHE A 138 10.46 -11.31 0.75
N PRO A 139 9.62 -10.53 1.45
CA PRO A 139 8.51 -11.07 2.20
C PRO A 139 7.53 -11.77 1.25
N THR A 140 7.51 -13.10 1.30
CA THR A 140 6.53 -13.89 0.55
C THR A 140 5.34 -14.25 1.41
N ALA A 141 4.17 -14.33 0.80
CA ALA A 141 2.89 -14.64 1.44
C ALA A 141 2.89 -15.99 2.19
N VAL A 142 3.79 -16.89 1.79
CA VAL A 142 3.91 -18.27 2.28
C VAL A 142 4.93 -18.41 3.42
N THR A 143 6.06 -17.70 3.34
CA THR A 143 7.18 -17.89 4.29
C THR A 143 7.21 -16.85 5.40
N ASN A 144 6.65 -15.67 5.16
CA ASN A 144 6.69 -14.61 6.15
C ASN A 144 5.73 -14.95 7.28
N LYS A 145 6.07 -14.61 8.53
CA LYS A 145 5.14 -14.65 9.67
C LYS A 145 5.08 -13.30 10.36
N ARG A 146 5.55 -12.26 9.68
CA ARG A 146 5.79 -10.93 10.24
C ARG A 146 5.13 -9.86 9.39
N SER A 147 4.58 -8.87 10.07
CA SER A 147 4.11 -7.63 9.46
C SER A 147 5.29 -6.87 8.86
N SER A 148 5.23 -6.66 7.54
CA SER A 148 6.33 -6.08 6.75
C SER A 148 5.88 -4.81 6.07
N LEU A 149 6.80 -3.88 5.84
CA LEU A 149 6.53 -2.64 5.12
C LEU A 149 7.32 -2.61 3.81
N VAL A 150 6.61 -2.44 2.71
CA VAL A 150 7.15 -2.25 1.37
C VAL A 150 6.86 -0.82 0.94
N ILE A 151 7.88 -0.10 0.48
CA ILE A 151 7.76 1.21 -0.15
C ILE A 151 8.24 1.11 -1.59
N ALA A 152 7.52 1.74 -2.52
CA ALA A 152 7.86 1.71 -3.94
C ALA A 152 7.61 3.05 -4.61
N ASN A 153 8.33 3.34 -5.70
CA ASN A 153 7.93 4.40 -6.63
C ASN A 153 6.71 3.94 -7.43
N HIS A 154 5.96 4.88 -8.02
CA HIS A 154 4.74 4.56 -8.76
C HIS A 154 4.80 5.03 -10.22
N ARG A 155 5.13 4.09 -11.12
CA ARG A 155 5.33 4.32 -12.56
C ARG A 155 4.17 3.81 -13.41
N SER A 156 3.43 2.81 -12.93
CA SER A 156 2.25 2.29 -13.64
C SER A 156 1.22 1.76 -12.64
N VAL A 157 -0.06 1.75 -13.03
CA VAL A 157 -1.10 1.01 -12.31
C VAL A 157 -0.74 -0.48 -12.19
N MET A 158 0.11 -1.00 -13.08
CA MET A 158 0.62 -2.36 -13.04
C MET A 158 1.58 -2.63 -11.87
N ASP A 159 2.08 -1.60 -11.19
CA ASP A 159 2.91 -1.76 -9.99
C ASP A 159 2.16 -2.50 -8.87
N TYR A 160 0.84 -2.28 -8.75
CA TYR A 160 0.01 -3.00 -7.78
C TYR A 160 0.04 -4.52 -8.05
N SER A 161 -0.07 -4.91 -9.32
CA SER A 161 -0.05 -6.32 -9.73
C SER A 161 1.37 -6.90 -9.63
N LEU A 162 2.38 -6.10 -9.95
CA LEU A 162 3.78 -6.50 -9.89
C LEU A 162 4.22 -6.81 -8.46
N ILE A 163 3.92 -5.95 -7.49
CA ILE A 163 4.29 -6.18 -6.09
C ILE A 163 3.52 -7.39 -5.53
N ASN A 164 2.26 -7.60 -5.95
CA ASN A 164 1.53 -8.84 -5.64
C ASN A 164 2.24 -10.07 -6.19
N TYR A 165 2.67 -10.03 -7.45
CA TYR A 165 3.42 -11.11 -8.07
C TYR A 165 4.72 -11.41 -7.31
N LEU A 166 5.48 -10.38 -6.91
CA LEU A 166 6.68 -10.55 -6.09
C LEU A 166 6.38 -11.14 -4.71
N ALA A 167 5.29 -10.70 -4.07
CA ALA A 167 4.88 -11.19 -2.75
C ALA A 167 4.35 -12.63 -2.79
N GLN A 168 3.85 -13.13 -3.92
CA GLN A 168 3.44 -14.53 -4.06
C GLN A 168 4.65 -15.49 -4.09
N GLY A 169 5.81 -15.03 -4.57
CA GLY A 169 7.03 -15.84 -4.65
C GLY A 169 6.94 -16.99 -5.65
N GLU A 170 7.70 -18.07 -5.40
CA GLU A 170 7.81 -19.22 -6.31
C GLU A 170 6.67 -20.25 -6.19
N GLU A 171 5.80 -20.15 -5.17
CA GLU A 171 4.63 -21.03 -5.06
C GLU A 171 3.57 -20.64 -6.10
N ARG A 172 3.71 -21.26 -7.26
CA ARG A 172 2.88 -21.07 -8.47
C ARG A 172 1.55 -21.81 -8.36
N VAL A 173 0.69 -21.41 -7.45
CA VAL A 173 -0.67 -21.95 -7.41
C VAL A 173 -1.53 -21.23 -8.46
N ALA A 174 -2.19 -21.99 -9.32
CA ALA A 174 -3.10 -21.47 -10.33
C ALA A 174 -4.38 -20.92 -9.67
N ALA A 175 -4.91 -19.79 -10.16
CA ALA A 175 -6.12 -19.17 -9.60
C ALA A 175 -7.31 -20.14 -9.47
N ARG A 176 -7.48 -21.05 -10.45
CA ARG A 176 -8.53 -22.08 -10.44
C ARG A 176 -8.40 -23.08 -9.28
N GLN A 177 -7.17 -23.51 -8.95
CA GLN A 177 -6.95 -24.42 -7.83
C GLN A 177 -7.23 -23.73 -6.49
N ASN A 178 -6.88 -22.44 -6.37
CA ASN A 178 -7.23 -21.63 -5.20
C ASN A 178 -8.74 -21.41 -5.07
N PHE A 179 -9.47 -21.27 -6.19
CA PHE A 179 -10.92 -21.12 -6.17
C PHE A 179 -11.62 -22.37 -5.62
N TRP A 180 -11.19 -23.58 -5.98
CA TRP A 180 -11.79 -24.80 -5.42
C TRP A 180 -11.43 -25.01 -3.95
N ARG A 181 -10.21 -24.63 -3.54
CA ARG A 181 -9.81 -24.58 -2.14
C ARG A 181 -10.61 -23.57 -1.30
N LEU A 182 -11.40 -22.67 -1.91
CA LEU A 182 -12.36 -21.83 -1.18
C LEU A 182 -13.39 -22.66 -0.39
N PHE A 183 -13.75 -23.83 -0.91
CA PHE A 183 -14.78 -24.69 -0.36
C PHE A 183 -14.22 -25.81 0.50
N GLU A 184 -12.91 -26.05 0.43
CA GLU A 184 -12.23 -27.00 1.32
C GLU A 184 -12.01 -26.34 2.70
N SER A 185 -12.73 -26.87 3.69
CA SER A 185 -12.81 -26.41 5.08
C SER A 185 -11.52 -26.59 5.90
N LYS A 186 -10.39 -26.99 5.31
CA LYS A 186 -9.16 -27.14 6.08
C LYS A 186 -8.63 -25.76 6.45
N GLU A 187 -8.40 -25.56 7.75
CA GLU A 187 -7.69 -24.43 8.35
C GLU A 187 -6.26 -24.38 7.80
N THR A 188 -6.09 -24.00 6.55
CA THR A 188 -4.78 -23.66 6.03
C THR A 188 -4.41 -22.30 6.57
N ASP A 189 -3.20 -22.25 7.14
CA ASP A 189 -2.49 -21.10 7.68
C ASP A 189 -2.94 -19.74 7.14
N THR A 190 -2.92 -18.75 8.03
CA THR A 190 -3.14 -17.33 7.72
C THR A 190 -2.28 -16.93 6.52
N MET A 191 -2.87 -16.96 5.33
CA MET A 191 -2.19 -16.51 4.12
C MET A 191 -1.91 -15.03 4.31
N LEU A 192 -0.63 -14.64 4.40
CA LEU A 192 -0.30 -13.23 4.49
C LEU A 192 -0.73 -12.56 3.20
N GLY A 193 -1.70 -11.67 3.31
CA GLY A 193 -2.12 -10.81 2.23
C GLY A 193 -1.15 -9.64 2.10
N LEU A 194 -0.74 -9.35 0.87
CA LEU A 194 -0.28 -8.02 0.53
C LEU A 194 -1.47 -7.07 0.59
N LYS A 195 -1.29 -5.88 1.19
CA LYS A 195 -2.31 -4.84 1.30
C LYS A 195 -1.69 -3.48 0.99
N PHE A 196 -2.33 -2.72 0.10
CA PHE A 196 -1.89 -1.37 -0.23
C PHE A 196 -2.58 -0.35 0.67
N VAL A 197 -1.79 0.56 1.22
CA VAL A 197 -2.27 1.70 2.00
C VAL A 197 -2.31 2.92 1.08
N THR A 198 -3.50 3.27 0.59
CA THR A 198 -3.69 4.31 -0.43
C THR A 198 -5.05 4.98 -0.30
N TRP A 199 -5.15 6.28 -0.64
CA TRP A 199 -6.40 7.06 -0.65
C TRP A 199 -7.30 6.86 0.59
N GLY A 200 -6.70 6.89 1.79
CA GLY A 200 -7.43 6.69 3.06
C GLY A 200 -7.98 5.27 3.28
N ARG A 201 -7.53 4.27 2.52
CA ARG A 201 -7.96 2.87 2.64
C ARG A 201 -6.80 1.88 2.63
N VAL A 202 -7.08 0.69 3.16
CA VAL A 202 -6.23 -0.49 3.09
C VAL A 202 -6.95 -1.48 2.18
N CYS A 203 -6.39 -1.77 1.02
CA CYS A 203 -7.02 -2.66 0.04
C CYS A 203 -5.99 -3.30 -0.87
N ASN A 204 -6.30 -4.48 -1.40
CA ASN A 204 -5.53 -5.11 -2.47
C ASN A 204 -6.45 -5.46 -3.65
N MET A 205 -7.49 -4.66 -3.89
CA MET A 205 -8.42 -4.87 -5.00
C MET A 205 -9.05 -3.54 -5.44
N PRO A 206 -9.29 -3.31 -6.74
CA PRO A 206 -10.01 -2.14 -7.24
C PRO A 206 -11.51 -2.24 -6.92
N SER A 207 -11.87 -2.01 -5.66
CA SER A 207 -13.26 -1.98 -5.21
C SER A 207 -13.96 -0.68 -5.63
N LEU A 208 -15.28 -0.72 -5.76
CA LEU A 208 -16.09 0.49 -6.01
C LEU A 208 -15.88 1.55 -4.93
N ARG A 209 -15.58 1.10 -3.71
CA ARG A 209 -15.28 1.96 -2.58
C ARG A 209 -13.94 2.69 -2.72
N LEU A 210 -12.93 2.01 -3.23
CA LEU A 210 -11.64 2.63 -3.56
C LEU A 210 -11.82 3.64 -4.68
N LEU A 211 -12.54 3.27 -5.75
CA LEU A 211 -12.84 4.18 -6.86
C LEU A 211 -13.59 5.42 -6.39
N SER A 212 -14.60 5.25 -5.53
CA SER A 212 -15.31 6.36 -4.90
C SER A 212 -14.36 7.25 -4.08
N SER A 213 -13.43 6.66 -3.32
CA SER A 213 -12.43 7.43 -2.56
C SER A 213 -11.43 8.17 -3.45
N ILE A 214 -11.08 7.63 -4.61
CA ILE A 214 -10.23 8.31 -5.61
C ILE A 214 -10.99 9.47 -6.26
N LEU A 215 -12.28 9.28 -6.55
CA LEU A 215 -13.12 10.29 -7.23
C LEU A 215 -13.54 11.44 -6.30
N ALA A 216 -13.84 11.13 -5.04
CA ALA A 216 -14.37 12.09 -4.08
C ALA A 216 -13.31 12.62 -3.09
N GLY A 217 -12.19 11.91 -2.93
CA GLY A 217 -11.18 12.22 -1.92
C GLY A 217 -10.03 13.09 -2.44
N ASP A 218 -9.35 13.75 -1.52
CA ASP A 218 -8.05 14.38 -1.76
C ASP A 218 -6.96 13.30 -1.81
N GLU A 219 -6.00 13.46 -2.71
CA GLU A 219 -4.77 12.67 -2.82
C GLU A 219 -3.97 12.62 -1.49
N ASN A 220 -4.17 13.62 -0.62
CA ASN A 220 -3.59 13.68 0.73
C ASN A 220 -4.37 12.90 1.80
N CYS A 221 -5.43 12.17 1.41
CA CYS A 221 -6.19 11.34 2.33
C CYS A 221 -5.35 10.15 2.78
N ALA A 222 -5.10 10.07 4.09
CA ALA A 222 -4.22 9.07 4.68
C ALA A 222 -4.98 8.17 5.65
N VAL A 223 -4.53 6.92 5.76
CA VAL A 223 -5.04 6.01 6.78
C VAL A 223 -4.40 6.36 8.11
N ASP A 224 -5.21 6.49 9.16
CA ASP A 224 -4.69 6.73 10.50
C ASP A 224 -3.97 5.48 11.07
N ALA A 225 -2.97 5.71 11.92
CA ALA A 225 -2.15 4.65 12.52
C ALA A 225 -2.99 3.72 13.41
N ALA A 226 -4.02 4.23 14.09
CA ALA A 226 -4.91 3.42 14.92
C ALA A 226 -5.75 2.46 14.09
N ARG A 227 -6.25 2.91 12.94
CA ARG A 227 -7.01 2.08 12.00
C ARG A 227 -6.13 1.00 11.36
N LEU A 228 -4.86 1.32 11.06
CA LEU A 228 -3.89 0.32 10.61
C LEU A 228 -3.60 -0.71 11.70
N GLN A 229 -3.53 -0.28 12.96
CA GLN A 229 -3.32 -1.18 14.09
C GLN A 229 -4.52 -2.12 14.27
N GLU A 230 -5.75 -1.59 14.28
CA GLU A 230 -6.98 -2.39 14.35
C GLU A 230 -7.03 -3.41 13.20
N PHE A 231 -6.63 -3.00 11.99
CA PHE A 231 -6.56 -3.88 10.84
C PHE A 231 -5.57 -5.04 11.04
N LEU A 232 -4.36 -4.77 11.56
CA LEU A 232 -3.38 -5.84 11.87
C LEU A 232 -3.84 -6.70 13.05
N GLU A 233 -4.54 -6.14 14.03
CA GLU A 233 -5.09 -6.91 15.15
C GLU A 233 -6.23 -7.85 14.70
N ASP A 234 -7.09 -7.42 13.77
CA ASP A 234 -8.19 -8.22 13.20
C ASP A 234 -7.70 -9.29 12.20
N ARG A 235 -6.74 -8.94 11.33
CA ARG A 235 -6.28 -9.79 10.21
C ARG A 235 -4.93 -10.48 10.45
N GLY A 236 -4.29 -10.23 11.59
CA GLY A 236 -2.96 -10.76 11.90
C GLY A 236 -1.84 -10.07 11.13
N ASN A 237 -0.71 -10.78 10.96
CA ASN A 237 0.46 -10.25 10.26
C ASN A 237 0.17 -10.10 8.75
N GLN A 238 0.47 -8.94 8.19
CA GLN A 238 0.20 -8.62 6.78
C GLN A 238 1.37 -7.84 6.17
N ILE A 239 1.54 -7.90 4.85
CA ILE A 239 2.53 -7.08 4.13
C ILE A 239 1.83 -5.78 3.73
N LEU A 240 2.30 -4.65 4.26
CA LEU A 240 1.78 -3.34 3.94
C LEU A 240 2.64 -2.70 2.84
N ALA A 241 2.05 -2.45 1.68
CA ALA A 241 2.69 -1.71 0.60
C ALA A 241 2.20 -0.26 0.56
N VAL A 242 3.13 0.68 0.41
CA VAL A 242 2.85 2.11 0.30
C VAL A 242 3.54 2.66 -0.93
N PHE A 243 2.81 3.46 -1.70
CA PHE A 243 3.35 4.32 -2.74
C PHE A 243 3.36 5.76 -2.22
N PRO A 244 4.49 6.30 -1.73
CA PRO A 244 4.53 7.68 -1.25
C PRO A 244 4.14 8.71 -2.31
N GLU A 245 4.35 8.43 -3.59
CA GLU A 245 3.94 9.30 -4.71
C GLU A 245 2.41 9.41 -4.84
N VAL A 246 1.69 8.36 -4.41
CA VAL A 246 0.23 8.13 -4.56
C VAL A 246 -0.23 8.02 -6.01
N ASN A 247 0.18 8.96 -6.85
CA ASN A 247 -0.17 9.02 -8.27
C ASN A 247 0.89 8.35 -9.15
N VAL A 248 0.44 7.91 -10.33
CA VAL A 248 1.34 7.44 -11.38
C VAL A 248 2.06 8.64 -12.00
N LEU A 249 3.37 8.55 -12.18
CA LEU A 249 4.14 9.57 -12.88
C LEU A 249 3.69 9.71 -14.35
N THR A 250 3.05 10.82 -14.68
CA THR A 250 2.74 11.22 -16.07
C THR A 250 3.56 12.45 -16.49
N PRO A 251 3.75 12.70 -17.79
CA PRO A 251 4.46 13.89 -18.27
C PRO A 251 3.85 15.19 -17.76
N GLU A 252 2.51 15.26 -17.67
CA GLU A 252 1.77 16.44 -17.21
C GLU A 252 2.03 16.68 -15.72
N LEU A 253 1.87 15.64 -14.88
CA LEU A 253 2.15 15.73 -13.46
C LEU A 253 3.61 16.08 -13.18
N ARG A 254 4.54 15.54 -13.97
CA ARG A 254 5.96 15.88 -13.89
C ARG A 254 6.19 17.36 -14.18
N LEU A 255 5.55 17.94 -15.21
CA LEU A 255 5.66 19.37 -15.51
C LEU A 255 5.10 20.25 -14.39
N VAL A 256 3.91 19.91 -13.88
CA VAL A 256 3.27 20.62 -12.77
C VAL A 256 4.14 20.56 -11.51
N GLN A 257 4.65 19.37 -11.17
CA GLN A 257 5.56 19.19 -10.04
C GLN A 257 6.82 20.04 -10.19
N ARG A 258 7.45 20.07 -11.38
CA ARG A 258 8.67 20.86 -11.60
C ARG A 258 8.43 22.35 -11.40
N LYS A 259 7.28 22.85 -11.85
CA LYS A 259 6.88 24.24 -11.60
C LYS A 259 6.73 24.51 -10.10
N LEU A 260 5.94 23.68 -9.40
CA LEU A 260 5.72 23.82 -7.96
C LEU A 260 7.02 23.66 -7.14
N ALA A 261 7.91 22.75 -7.54
CA ALA A 261 9.17 22.52 -6.86
C ALA A 261 10.10 23.72 -7.02
N LYS A 262 10.14 24.32 -8.22
CA LYS A 262 10.90 25.55 -8.47
C LYS A 262 10.37 26.71 -7.63
N ASP A 263 9.06 26.88 -7.56
CA ASP A 263 8.42 27.96 -6.82
C ASP A 263 8.63 27.83 -5.30
N ASN A 264 8.74 26.60 -4.79
CA ASN A 264 8.90 26.30 -3.35
C ASN A 264 10.32 25.89 -2.93
N TYR A 265 11.32 26.00 -3.82
CA TYR A 265 12.71 25.59 -3.57
C TYR A 265 12.86 24.12 -3.11
N LEU A 266 12.02 23.23 -3.64
CA LEU A 266 12.08 21.79 -3.41
C LEU A 266 13.04 21.12 -4.41
N PRO A 267 13.60 19.94 -4.09
CA PRO A 267 14.45 19.21 -5.02
C PRO A 267 13.68 18.87 -6.32
N MET A 268 14.35 19.08 -7.46
CA MET A 268 13.81 18.75 -8.77
C MET A 268 14.02 17.27 -9.07
N LEU A 269 12.94 16.50 -9.03
CA LEU A 269 12.93 15.07 -9.36
C LEU A 269 12.41 14.88 -10.79
N ASN A 270 13.10 14.09 -11.61
CA ASN A 270 12.78 13.89 -13.03
C ASN A 270 12.09 12.54 -13.32
N ASN A 271 12.37 11.55 -12.48
CA ASN A 271 12.03 10.14 -12.63
C ASN A 271 11.03 9.65 -11.59
N VAL A 272 10.75 10.44 -10.56
CA VAL A 272 9.77 10.12 -9.52
C VAL A 272 8.98 11.36 -9.15
N LEU A 273 7.75 11.16 -8.67
CA LEU A 273 7.01 12.25 -8.04
C LEU A 273 7.56 12.51 -6.62
N TYR A 274 7.36 13.73 -6.13
CA TYR A 274 7.74 14.12 -4.78
C TYR A 274 6.92 13.32 -3.77
N PRO A 275 7.55 12.71 -2.74
CA PRO A 275 6.85 11.78 -1.86
C PRO A 275 5.89 12.50 -0.91
N ARG A 276 4.72 11.92 -0.72
CA ARG A 276 3.77 12.26 0.34
C ARG A 276 4.05 11.44 1.59
N PHE A 277 4.13 12.12 2.72
CA PHE A 277 4.65 11.50 3.94
C PHE A 277 3.57 10.83 4.80
N LYS A 278 2.29 11.21 4.68
CA LYS A 278 1.25 10.85 5.66
C LYS A 278 1.05 9.33 5.81
N ASN A 279 0.85 8.60 4.71
CA ASN A 279 0.68 7.13 4.76
C ASN A 279 1.93 6.41 5.26
N PHE A 280 3.11 6.84 4.81
CA PHE A 280 4.38 6.28 5.29
C PHE A 280 4.56 6.48 6.80
N LYS A 281 4.31 7.70 7.31
CA LYS A 281 4.37 8.00 8.75
C LYS A 281 3.36 7.19 9.54
N ALA A 282 2.13 7.05 9.04
CA ALA A 282 1.09 6.25 9.69
C ALA A 282 1.50 4.77 9.80
N ALA A 283 2.05 4.18 8.72
CA ALA A 283 2.54 2.81 8.72
C ALA A 283 3.70 2.61 9.73
N ILE A 284 4.71 3.49 9.71
CA ILE A 284 5.84 3.43 10.66
C ILE A 284 5.37 3.60 12.12
N ARG A 285 4.42 4.51 12.37
CA ARG A 285 3.82 4.67 13.69
C ARG A 285 3.08 3.40 14.12
N CYS A 286 2.24 2.83 13.27
CA CYS A 286 1.53 1.57 13.54
C CYS A 286 2.53 0.46 13.94
N LEU A 287 3.56 0.22 13.14
CA LEU A 287 4.59 -0.78 13.44
C LEU A 287 5.40 -0.46 14.71
N SER A 288 5.61 0.82 15.03
CA SER A 288 6.23 1.25 16.29
C SER A 288 5.38 0.94 17.51
N HIS A 289 4.05 0.95 17.38
CA HIS A 289 3.13 0.59 18.46
C HIS A 289 3.10 -0.93 18.65
N VAL A 290 3.01 -1.68 17.54
CA VAL A 290 3.04 -3.15 17.55
C VAL A 290 4.33 -3.67 18.22
N ARG A 291 5.48 -3.06 17.91
CA ARG A 291 6.78 -3.43 18.53
C ARG A 291 6.96 -2.89 19.97
N GLY A 292 6.03 -2.09 20.50
CA GLY A 292 6.13 -1.50 21.85
C GLY A 292 7.13 -0.34 21.98
N VAL A 293 7.79 0.09 20.90
CA VAL A 293 8.79 1.17 20.91
C VAL A 293 8.15 2.54 21.19
N GLY A 294 6.87 2.72 20.85
CA GLY A 294 6.12 3.95 21.13
C GLY A 294 5.97 4.27 22.62
N ILE A 295 5.85 3.24 23.47
CA ILE A 295 5.71 3.38 24.93
C ILE A 295 7.04 3.85 25.56
N ALA A 296 8.17 3.31 25.10
CA ALA A 296 9.50 3.73 25.54
C ALA A 296 9.83 5.19 25.18
N ARG A 297 9.34 5.68 24.04
CA ARG A 297 9.46 7.09 23.63
C ARG A 297 8.67 8.04 24.52
N ARG A 298 7.42 7.67 24.85
CA ARG A 298 6.59 8.46 25.77
C ARG A 298 7.25 8.55 27.14
N GLY A 299 7.75 7.43 27.66
CA GLY A 299 8.52 7.39 28.92
C GLY A 299 9.77 8.28 28.88
N ARG A 300 10.53 8.26 27.78
CA ARG A 300 11.73 9.10 27.63
C ARG A 300 11.40 10.58 27.49
N ARG A 301 10.38 10.96 26.71
CA ARG A 301 9.94 12.37 26.58
C ARG A 301 9.39 12.90 27.90
N LEU A 302 8.56 12.11 28.58
CA LEU A 302 8.03 12.47 29.89
C LEU A 302 9.16 12.64 30.90
N ARG A 303 10.12 11.71 30.96
CA ARG A 303 11.29 11.81 31.83
C ARG A 303 12.17 13.03 31.50
N ASN A 304 12.35 13.35 30.22
CA ASN A 304 13.09 14.55 29.80
C ASN A 304 12.33 15.86 30.10
N ALA A 305 10.99 15.83 30.03
CA ALA A 305 10.15 16.96 30.38
C ALA A 305 10.12 17.16 31.91
N VAL A 306 10.00 16.08 32.68
CA VAL A 306 10.06 16.08 34.14
C VAL A 306 11.42 16.56 34.62
N THR A 307 12.53 16.00 34.12
CA THR A 307 13.89 16.47 34.49
C THR A 307 14.13 17.93 34.11
N LYS A 308 13.59 18.42 32.99
CA LYS A 308 13.64 19.85 32.66
C LYS A 308 12.75 20.71 33.55
N ALA A 309 11.55 20.25 33.88
CA ALA A 309 10.65 20.93 34.82
C ALA A 309 11.27 20.99 36.21
N ASP A 310 11.83 19.88 36.71
CA ASP A 310 12.58 19.82 37.97
C ASP A 310 13.77 20.78 37.94
N SER A 311 14.52 20.85 36.82
CA SER A 311 15.60 21.83 36.67
C SER A 311 15.11 23.29 36.67
N MET A 312 13.88 23.56 36.24
CA MET A 312 13.26 24.89 36.33
C MET A 312 12.80 25.18 37.76
N VAL A 313 12.17 24.23 38.43
CA VAL A 313 11.75 24.36 39.84
C VAL A 313 12.95 24.55 40.76
N CYS A 314 14.06 23.86 40.52
CA CYS A 314 15.32 24.07 41.24
C CYS A 314 15.91 25.47 40.99
N LYS A 315 15.74 26.05 39.79
CA LYS A 315 16.16 27.44 39.50
C LYS A 315 15.28 28.47 40.20
N ILE A 316 13.98 28.21 40.35
CA ILE A 316 13.03 29.07 41.10
C ILE A 316 13.40 29.17 42.59
N ARG A 317 14.02 28.12 43.16
CA ARG A 317 14.50 28.14 44.56
C ARG A 317 15.65 29.10 44.82
N HIS A 318 16.31 29.63 43.79
CA HIS A 318 17.29 30.70 43.94
C HIS A 318 16.61 32.07 43.75
N PRO A 319 16.64 32.95 44.77
CA PRO A 319 15.96 34.24 44.73
C PRO A 319 16.71 35.17 43.77
N GLY A 320 16.34 35.16 42.49
CA GLY A 320 16.94 36.06 41.50
C GLY A 320 16.68 35.71 40.03
N SER A 321 16.29 34.48 39.69
CA SER A 321 16.09 34.11 38.27
C SER A 321 14.62 34.26 37.83
N ARG A 322 14.35 35.21 36.93
CA ARG A 322 13.08 35.25 36.17
C ARG A 322 13.11 34.16 35.09
N ILE A 323 12.05 33.36 35.02
CA ILE A 323 11.86 32.37 33.97
C ILE A 323 11.50 33.12 32.68
N SER A 324 12.18 32.83 31.57
CA SER A 324 11.86 33.42 30.28
C SER A 324 10.74 32.64 29.58
N ASP A 325 9.84 33.34 28.89
CA ASP A 325 8.74 32.71 28.12
C ASP A 325 9.25 31.70 27.09
N THR A 326 10.47 31.90 26.59
CA THR A 326 11.17 30.98 25.69
C THR A 326 11.46 29.62 26.32
N GLN A 327 11.71 29.55 27.63
CA GLN A 327 11.96 28.30 28.35
C GLN A 327 10.65 27.54 28.59
N ILE A 328 9.57 28.25 28.92
CA ILE A 328 8.22 27.68 29.05
C ILE A 328 7.74 27.12 27.71
N ALA A 329 7.97 27.86 26.61
CA ALA A 329 7.69 27.40 25.25
C ALA A 329 8.52 26.15 24.86
N GLN A 330 9.75 26.03 25.33
CA GLN A 330 10.55 24.82 25.10
C GLN A 330 9.95 23.61 25.81
N VAL A 331 9.50 23.74 27.06
CA VAL A 331 8.87 22.63 27.80
C VAL A 331 7.53 22.24 27.17
N SER A 332 6.72 23.21 26.73
CA SER A 332 5.47 22.93 26.02
C SER A 332 5.70 22.26 24.66
N MET A 333 6.78 22.60 23.94
CA MET A 333 7.22 21.86 22.75
C MET A 333 7.62 20.40 23.04
N PHE A 334 8.21 20.10 24.20
CA PHE A 334 8.55 18.72 24.58
C PHE A 334 7.33 17.88 24.92
N LEU A 335 6.30 18.50 25.49
CA LEU A 335 5.04 17.84 25.85
C LEU A 335 4.16 17.60 24.61
N GLY A 336 4.31 18.40 23.55
CA GLY A 336 3.46 18.33 22.35
C GLY A 336 2.02 18.71 22.68
N ARG A 337 1.24 19.12 21.68
CA ARG A 337 -0.21 19.29 21.86
C ARG A 337 -0.80 17.92 22.20
N VAL A 338 -1.10 17.72 23.49
CA VAL A 338 -1.74 16.53 24.05
C VAL A 338 -3.17 16.34 23.48
N GLU A 339 -3.71 17.36 22.80
CA GLU A 339 -5.08 17.40 22.29
C GLU A 339 -5.39 16.35 21.20
N ASP A 340 -4.45 16.05 20.29
CA ASP A 340 -4.68 15.03 19.25
C ASP A 340 -4.62 13.59 19.80
N ASP A 341 -3.84 13.37 20.86
CA ASP A 341 -3.58 12.04 21.44
C ASP A 341 -4.48 11.72 22.65
N GLU A 342 -5.10 12.71 23.30
CA GLU A 342 -6.12 12.49 24.33
C GLU A 342 -7.40 11.88 23.76
N ALA A 343 -7.74 12.18 22.50
CA ALA A 343 -8.82 11.51 21.78
C ALA A 343 -8.57 9.99 21.60
N LEU A 344 -7.29 9.58 21.52
CA LEU A 344 -6.85 8.18 21.47
C LEU A 344 -6.82 7.52 22.85
N ALA A 345 -6.56 8.27 23.92
CA ALA A 345 -6.54 7.75 25.29
C ALA A 345 -7.95 7.61 25.90
N LYS A 346 -8.85 8.57 25.63
CA LYS A 346 -10.23 8.57 26.14
C LYS A 346 -11.12 7.50 25.47
N ASN A 347 -10.74 7.00 24.29
CA ASN A 347 -11.43 5.89 23.62
C ASN A 347 -10.96 4.48 24.02
N LYS A 348 -10.02 4.36 24.98
CA LYS A 348 -9.65 3.05 25.53
C LYS A 348 -10.75 2.51 26.42
N LYS A 349 -11.79 1.91 25.82
CA LYS A 349 -12.51 0.83 26.50
C LYS A 349 -11.48 -0.21 26.91
N LYS A 350 -11.45 -0.58 28.19
CA LYS A 350 -10.70 -1.73 28.70
C LYS A 350 -11.22 -2.99 27.98
N LEU A 351 -10.67 -3.29 26.81
CA LEU A 351 -10.93 -4.56 26.12
C LEU A 351 -10.13 -5.65 26.83
N LYS A 352 -10.80 -6.74 27.19
CA LYS A 352 -10.22 -7.89 27.91
C LYS A 352 -9.05 -8.52 27.11
N PRO A 353 -8.02 -9.07 27.78
CA PRO A 353 -6.77 -9.54 27.16
C PRO A 353 -6.90 -10.98 26.62
N THR A 354 -7.88 -11.23 25.77
CA THR A 354 -8.08 -12.54 25.15
C THR A 354 -7.84 -12.42 23.65
N GLN A 355 -6.78 -13.10 23.19
CA GLN A 355 -6.35 -13.26 21.79
C GLN A 355 -5.69 -12.03 21.13
N ARG A 356 -4.60 -11.51 21.70
CA ARG A 356 -3.62 -10.81 20.84
C ARG A 356 -2.87 -11.87 20.05
N ALA A 357 -3.16 -12.01 18.75
CA ALA A 357 -2.24 -12.69 17.85
C ALA A 357 -0.85 -12.09 18.06
N LEU A 358 0.19 -12.92 18.18
CA LEU A 358 1.56 -12.48 18.41
C LEU A 358 2.05 -11.75 17.14
N LEU A 359 1.67 -10.47 17.01
CA LEU A 359 2.10 -9.64 15.90
C LEU A 359 3.61 -9.46 15.99
N SER A 360 4.30 -9.83 14.92
CA SER A 360 5.75 -9.71 14.81
C SER A 360 6.04 -8.75 13.67
N VAL A 361 7.06 -7.91 13.82
CA VAL A 361 7.43 -6.92 12.81
C VAL A 361 8.72 -7.35 12.13
N ASP A 362 8.77 -7.27 10.80
CA ASP A 362 9.98 -7.52 10.02
C ASP A 362 11.10 -6.55 10.44
N PRO A 363 12.34 -7.04 10.66
CA PRO A 363 13.50 -6.17 10.91
C PRO A 363 13.79 -5.16 9.79
N PHE A 364 13.25 -5.31 8.58
CA PHE A 364 13.54 -4.46 7.44
C PHE A 364 12.30 -3.76 6.86
N VAL A 365 12.52 -2.56 6.32
CA VAL A 365 11.65 -1.92 5.34
C VAL A 365 12.21 -2.23 3.96
N TRP A 366 11.35 -2.75 3.10
CA TRP A 366 11.67 -3.11 1.73
C TRP A 366 11.43 -1.92 0.82
N ASP A 367 12.45 -1.52 0.09
CA ASP A 367 12.43 -0.35 -0.79
C ASP A 367 12.61 -0.80 -2.24
N LEU A 368 11.55 -0.67 -3.04
CA LEU A 368 11.50 -1.10 -4.43
C LEU A 368 11.64 0.09 -5.38
N THR A 369 12.52 -0.04 -6.37
CA THR A 369 12.62 0.87 -7.51
C THR A 369 12.23 0.10 -8.76
N ILE A 370 11.09 0.44 -9.33
CA ILE A 370 10.49 -0.23 -10.49
C ILE A 370 10.67 0.65 -11.72
N VAL A 371 11.19 0.07 -12.80
CA VAL A 371 11.31 0.73 -14.10
C VAL A 371 10.90 -0.22 -15.22
N TYR A 372 10.10 0.28 -16.15
CA TYR A 372 9.62 -0.46 -17.30
C TYR A 372 10.33 0.00 -18.57
N TYR A 373 10.75 -0.96 -19.38
CA TYR A 373 11.39 -0.73 -20.67
C TYR A 373 10.69 -1.53 -21.76
N ARG A 374 10.72 -0.99 -22.97
CA ARG A 374 10.34 -1.68 -24.20
C ARG A 374 11.53 -1.66 -25.15
N ALA A 375 11.89 -2.82 -25.68
CA ALA A 375 12.92 -2.89 -26.70
C ALA A 375 12.33 -2.41 -28.03
N LYS A 376 12.85 -1.32 -28.59
CA LYS A 376 12.57 -0.87 -29.95
C LYS A 376 13.79 -1.12 -30.83
N ILE A 377 13.53 -1.52 -32.06
CA ILE A 377 14.55 -1.63 -33.10
C ILE A 377 14.60 -0.25 -33.77
N SER A 378 15.64 0.53 -33.50
CA SER A 378 15.88 1.81 -34.17
C SER A 378 16.63 1.58 -35.47
N LYS A 379 16.13 2.16 -36.56
CA LYS A 379 16.84 2.29 -37.84
C LYS A 379 17.41 3.71 -37.91
N GLY A 380 18.65 3.86 -38.35
CA GLY A 380 19.52 5.05 -38.13
C GLY A 380 18.99 6.45 -38.48
N LYS A 381 17.78 6.62 -39.03
CA LYS A 381 17.19 7.92 -39.39
C LYS A 381 16.42 8.61 -38.25
N ASP A 382 16.13 7.94 -37.13
CA ASP A 382 15.35 8.51 -36.03
C ASP A 382 16.19 9.29 -34.99
N HIS A 383 17.48 9.51 -35.25
CA HIS A 383 18.42 10.13 -34.30
C HIS A 383 18.83 11.55 -34.71
N ALA A 384 18.08 12.57 -34.28
CA ALA A 384 18.47 13.98 -34.41
C ALA A 384 19.34 14.49 -33.25
N HIS A 385 19.69 13.63 -32.28
CA HIS A 385 20.31 14.04 -31.00
C HIS A 385 21.58 13.26 -30.62
N LEU A 386 22.13 12.42 -31.49
CA LEU A 386 23.39 11.72 -31.24
C LEU A 386 24.56 12.46 -31.89
N HIS A 387 25.73 12.42 -31.25
CA HIS A 387 26.97 12.98 -31.80
C HIS A 387 27.33 12.29 -33.13
N GLU A 388 27.83 13.06 -34.09
CA GLU A 388 28.16 12.69 -35.48
C GLU A 388 29.03 11.40 -35.60
N GLN A 389 29.84 11.10 -34.57
CA GLN A 389 30.66 9.87 -34.48
C GLN A 389 29.87 8.60 -34.12
N GLU A 390 28.79 8.70 -33.34
CA GLU A 390 27.92 7.56 -33.05
C GLU A 390 26.98 7.29 -34.23
N GLN A 391 26.58 8.34 -34.95
CA GLN A 391 25.77 8.26 -36.16
C GLN A 391 26.46 7.42 -37.26
N LYS A 392 27.78 7.61 -37.47
CA LYS A 392 28.57 6.81 -38.43
C LYS A 392 28.74 5.34 -38.05
N ARG A 393 28.58 4.94 -36.78
CA ARG A 393 28.59 3.52 -36.36
C ARG A 393 27.21 2.86 -36.49
N LEU A 394 26.16 3.66 -36.58
CA LEU A 394 24.75 3.22 -36.62
C LEU A 394 24.25 3.00 -38.05
N GLU A 395 25.04 3.31 -39.07
CA GLU A 395 24.69 3.12 -40.48
C GLU A 395 24.74 1.64 -40.91
N ASP A 396 25.44 0.76 -40.18
CA ASP A 396 25.67 -0.64 -40.58
C ASP A 396 24.83 -1.72 -39.86
N GLY A 397 23.89 -1.36 -38.98
CA GLY A 397 23.08 -2.39 -38.31
C GLY A 397 21.86 -1.91 -37.54
N ALA A 398 20.82 -2.75 -37.53
CA ALA A 398 19.67 -2.59 -36.63
C ALA A 398 20.15 -2.76 -35.18
N HIS A 399 19.98 -1.74 -34.34
CA HIS A 399 20.34 -1.79 -32.92
C HIS A 399 19.08 -1.79 -32.06
N TYR A 400 19.13 -2.47 -30.92
CA TYR A 400 18.06 -2.45 -29.93
C TYR A 400 18.28 -1.28 -28.97
N GLN A 401 17.29 -0.39 -28.89
CA GLN A 401 17.24 0.66 -27.88
C GLN A 401 16.13 0.35 -26.87
N LEU A 402 16.45 0.43 -25.58
CA LEU A 402 15.45 0.30 -24.52
C LEU A 402 14.85 1.66 -24.23
N GLU A 403 13.58 1.82 -24.59
CA GLU A 403 12.81 3.02 -24.26
C GLU A 403 12.04 2.80 -22.97
N GLN A 404 12.08 3.79 -22.06
CA GLN A 404 11.25 3.76 -20.87
C GLN A 404 9.78 3.96 -21.25
N VAL A 405 8.93 3.04 -20.81
CA VAL A 405 7.49 3.08 -21.08
C VAL A 405 6.69 3.08 -19.78
N THR A 406 5.43 3.54 -19.83
CA THR A 406 4.45 3.36 -18.77
C THR A 406 3.38 2.41 -19.28
N PRO A 407 3.54 1.09 -19.10
CA PRO A 407 2.67 0.14 -19.77
C PRO A 407 1.27 0.19 -19.18
N SER A 408 0.28 0.16 -20.07
CA SER A 408 -1.11 -0.02 -19.69
C SER A 408 -1.39 -1.48 -19.33
N PHE A 409 -2.52 -1.71 -18.66
CA PHE A 409 -2.97 -3.06 -18.34
C PHE A 409 -3.13 -3.95 -19.58
N LEU A 410 -3.79 -3.46 -20.64
CA LEU A 410 -3.97 -4.24 -21.86
C LEU A 410 -2.63 -4.46 -22.58
N GLN A 411 -1.71 -3.49 -22.58
CA GLN A 411 -0.38 -3.68 -23.17
C GLN A 411 0.41 -4.77 -22.44
N MET A 412 0.28 -4.87 -21.11
CA MET A 412 0.87 -5.97 -20.33
C MET A 412 0.20 -7.30 -20.64
N ALA A 413 -1.13 -7.35 -20.61
CA ALA A 413 -1.90 -8.58 -20.87
C ALA A 413 -1.74 -9.09 -22.32
N SER A 414 -1.59 -8.19 -23.28
CA SER A 414 -1.45 -8.50 -24.71
C SER A 414 0.01 -8.61 -25.17
N SER A 415 0.99 -8.56 -24.26
CA SER A 415 2.40 -8.49 -24.63
C SER A 415 2.89 -9.74 -25.38
N SER A 416 2.22 -10.89 -25.26
CA SER A 416 2.47 -12.10 -26.08
C SER A 416 2.27 -11.87 -27.57
N PHE A 417 1.45 -10.89 -27.92
CA PHE A 417 1.04 -10.61 -29.29
C PHE A 417 1.87 -9.50 -29.92
N GLN A 418 2.84 -8.95 -29.19
CA GLN A 418 3.64 -7.83 -29.63
C GLN A 418 5.04 -8.30 -30.01
N ASP A 419 5.54 -7.79 -31.13
CA ASP A 419 6.88 -8.10 -31.64
C ASP A 419 8.02 -7.54 -30.76
N SER A 420 7.69 -6.76 -29.72
CA SER A 420 8.67 -6.15 -28.79
C SER A 420 8.45 -6.64 -27.35
N PRO A 421 9.45 -7.31 -26.74
CA PRO A 421 9.33 -7.75 -25.36
C PRO A 421 9.32 -6.56 -24.41
N LEU A 422 8.58 -6.71 -23.31
CA LEU A 422 8.56 -5.75 -22.22
C LEU A 422 9.52 -6.23 -21.13
N LEU A 423 10.42 -5.34 -20.70
CA LEU A 423 11.41 -5.62 -19.66
C LEU A 423 11.05 -4.80 -18.42
N ILE A 424 10.96 -5.44 -17.27
CA ILE A 424 10.76 -4.76 -15.99
C ILE A 424 12.03 -4.94 -15.17
N ARG A 425 12.68 -3.83 -14.87
CA ARG A 425 13.80 -3.80 -13.94
C ARG A 425 13.30 -3.41 -12.57
N ILE A 426 13.59 -4.27 -11.59
CA ILE A 426 13.20 -4.07 -10.19
C ILE A 426 14.49 -4.05 -9.40
N HIS A 427 14.78 -2.94 -8.76
CA HIS A 427 15.89 -2.84 -7.82
C HIS A 427 15.34 -2.88 -6.39
N THR A 428 15.90 -3.77 -5.58
CA THR A 428 15.47 -4.03 -4.21
C THR A 428 16.54 -3.54 -3.24
N CYS A 429 16.13 -2.76 -2.22
CA CYS A 429 17.00 -2.36 -1.12
C CYS A 429 16.32 -2.64 0.22
N LYS A 430 17.11 -3.06 1.22
CA LYS A 430 16.63 -3.22 2.59
C LYS A 430 17.10 -2.08 3.50
N HIS A 431 16.19 -1.58 4.34
CA HIS A 431 16.53 -0.59 5.36
C HIS A 431 16.15 -1.10 6.75
N PRO A 432 17.04 -0.98 7.76
CA PRO A 432 16.74 -1.49 9.10
C PRO A 432 15.60 -0.72 9.75
N MET A 433 14.50 -1.43 10.02
CA MET A 433 13.27 -0.93 10.63
C MET A 433 13.54 -0.30 12.00
N SER A 434 14.43 -0.89 12.80
CA SER A 434 14.78 -0.39 14.15
C SER A 434 15.22 1.08 14.14
N LYS A 435 15.97 1.52 13.11
CA LYS A 435 16.38 2.92 12.96
C LYS A 435 15.18 3.82 12.69
N LEU A 436 14.28 3.40 11.80
CA LEU A 436 13.11 4.19 11.39
C LEU A 436 12.09 4.33 12.51
N LEU A 437 11.80 3.26 13.25
CA LEU A 437 10.91 3.30 14.41
C LEU A 437 11.40 4.29 15.48
N ALA A 438 12.71 4.60 15.51
CA ALA A 438 13.31 5.55 16.43
C ALA A 438 13.37 7.01 15.93
N LEU A 439 12.98 7.31 14.67
CA LEU A 439 12.95 8.68 14.11
C LEU A 439 11.64 9.45 14.37
N SER A 440 11.74 10.75 14.68
CA SER A 440 10.57 11.64 14.76
C SER A 440 9.99 11.87 13.36
N ASP A 441 8.73 12.33 13.28
CA ASP A 441 8.05 12.68 12.03
C ASP A 441 8.90 13.49 11.05
N ARG A 442 9.44 14.63 11.50
CA ARG A 442 10.31 15.47 10.66
C ARG A 442 11.56 14.75 10.17
N LYS A 443 12.10 13.83 10.97
CA LYS A 443 13.27 13.01 10.57
C LYS A 443 12.88 11.89 9.60
N LEU A 444 11.67 11.34 9.73
CA LEU A 444 11.10 10.38 8.79
C LEU A 444 10.83 11.03 7.42
N GLU A 445 10.30 12.25 7.42
CA GLU A 445 10.09 13.04 6.19
C GLU A 445 11.41 13.28 5.47
N LYS A 446 12.41 13.83 6.17
CA LYS A 446 13.76 14.02 5.62
C LYS A 446 14.46 12.73 5.21
N TRP A 447 14.14 11.60 5.85
CA TRP A 447 14.66 10.30 5.45
C TRP A 447 14.04 9.87 4.13
N LEU A 448 12.70 9.95 4.01
CA LEU A 448 11.97 9.56 2.81
C LEU A 448 12.34 10.46 1.62
N GLU A 449 12.43 11.77 1.82
CA GLU A 449 12.86 12.74 0.79
C GLU A 449 14.25 12.40 0.24
N ARG A 450 15.23 12.14 1.12
CA ARG A 450 16.58 11.71 0.70
C ARG A 450 16.57 10.39 -0.06
N ARG A 451 15.72 9.44 0.34
CA ARG A 451 15.54 8.18 -0.39
C ARG A 451 14.97 8.41 -1.78
N TRP A 452 14.02 9.32 -1.93
CA TRP A 452 13.45 9.67 -3.23
C TRP A 452 14.46 10.35 -4.16
N MET A 453 15.30 11.26 -3.63
CA MET A 453 16.41 11.84 -4.41
C MET A 453 17.39 10.76 -4.89
N GLN A 454 17.79 9.84 -4.01
CA GLN A 454 18.68 8.73 -4.37
C GLN A 454 18.04 7.78 -5.40
N LYS A 455 16.73 7.57 -5.34
CA LYS A 455 16.01 6.80 -6.36
C LYS A 455 15.98 7.51 -7.71
N ASP A 456 15.78 8.82 -7.72
CA ASP A 456 15.77 9.62 -8.94
C ASP A 456 17.12 9.51 -9.68
N GLU A 457 18.21 9.71 -8.93
CA GLU A 457 19.59 9.56 -9.41
C GLU A 457 19.89 8.14 -9.87
N MET A 458 19.42 7.13 -9.13
CA MET A 458 19.58 5.73 -9.50
C MET A 458 18.90 5.44 -10.83
N ILE A 459 17.66 5.90 -11.03
CA ILE A 459 16.95 5.68 -12.29
C ILE A 459 17.66 6.40 -13.45
N ASP A 460 18.15 7.62 -13.24
CA ASP A 460 18.97 8.35 -14.22
C ASP A 460 20.25 7.58 -14.58
N SER A 461 20.95 7.04 -13.58
CA SER A 461 22.17 6.24 -13.80
C SER A 461 21.87 4.96 -14.56
N ILE A 462 20.74 4.31 -14.26
CA ILE A 462 20.30 3.11 -14.96
C ILE A 462 20.05 3.46 -16.43
N GLN A 463 19.31 4.54 -16.71
CA GLN A 463 19.01 5.00 -18.07
C GLN A 463 20.29 5.28 -18.87
N LYS A 464 21.26 5.98 -18.30
CA LYS A 464 22.53 6.31 -18.97
C LYS A 464 23.41 5.09 -19.25
N ASN A 465 23.30 4.06 -18.42
CA ASN A 465 24.15 2.86 -18.49
C ASN A 465 23.50 1.71 -19.28
N VAL A 466 22.30 1.87 -19.83
CA VAL A 466 21.70 0.86 -20.70
C VAL A 466 22.38 0.87 -22.07
N LYS A 467 23.50 0.16 -22.19
CA LYS A 467 24.05 -0.27 -23.48
C LYS A 467 23.63 -1.72 -23.71
N ILE A 468 22.82 -1.96 -24.72
CA ILE A 468 22.56 -3.31 -25.21
C ILE A 468 23.69 -3.59 -26.20
N SER A 469 24.67 -4.40 -25.77
CA SER A 469 25.70 -4.95 -26.65
C SER A 469 25.14 -6.08 -27.49
#